data_AF-A0A1D2QMH0-F1
#
_entry.id   AF-A0A1D2QMH0-F1
#
_cell.length_a   1.000
_cell.length_b   1.000
_cell.length_c   1.000
_cell.angle_alpha   90.00
_cell.angle_beta   90.00
_cell.angle_gamma   90.00
#
_symmetry.space_group_name_H-M   'P 1'
#
loop_
_entity.id
_entity.type
_entity.pdbx_description
1 polymer ?
#
loop_
_entity_poly.entity_id
_entity_poly.type
_entity_poly.pdbx_seq_one_letter_code
_entity_poly.pdbx_strand_id
1 'polypeptide(L)'
;MIDAGFDHYIRAHWQALMAGKQLKYAFAVASRLKTMTMRIKRQPCQSTLLSLNDETVCFKTQPDGLLLRLLLTPIELSYSHRTQQLLRFRGLGNIADKNGNLLDVDIRYDYTGD
;
A
#
# COMPACT_ATOMS: atom_id res chain seq x y z
N MET A 1 -12.22 3.86 10.52
CA MET A 1 -11.40 2.64 10.46
C MET A 1 -11.25 2.27 9.00
N ILE A 2 -10.05 2.40 8.41
CA ILE A 2 -9.83 2.04 6.99
C ILE A 2 -9.41 0.56 6.96
N ASP A 3 -10.37 -0.31 6.67
CA ASP A 3 -10.24 -1.77 6.69
C ASP A 3 -9.72 -2.33 5.35
N ALA A 4 -8.64 -1.73 4.84
CA ALA A 4 -7.90 -2.37 3.76
C ALA A 4 -6.91 -3.33 4.43
N GLY A 5 -7.03 -4.65 4.22
CA GLY A 5 -6.28 -5.66 4.99
C GLY A 5 -4.75 -5.50 5.05
N PHE A 6 -4.13 -4.67 4.20
CA PHE A 6 -2.73 -4.28 4.32
C PHE A 6 -2.47 -3.21 5.39
N ASP A 7 -3.40 -2.28 5.66
CA ASP A 7 -3.23 -1.17 6.62
C ASP A 7 -3.02 -1.69 8.04
N HIS A 8 -3.90 -2.59 8.47
CA HIS A 8 -3.78 -3.25 9.76
C HIS A 8 -2.45 -4.01 9.89
N TYR A 9 -2.08 -4.79 8.86
CA TYR A 9 -0.83 -5.56 8.87
C TYR A 9 0.41 -4.66 8.97
N ILE A 10 0.42 -3.53 8.26
CA ILE A 10 1.53 -2.56 8.28
C ILE A 10 1.67 -1.94 9.66
N ARG A 11 0.58 -1.45 10.24
CA ARG A 11 0.60 -0.83 11.59
C ARG A 11 1.01 -1.84 12.65
N ALA A 12 0.52 -3.08 12.58
CA ALA A 12 0.90 -4.14 13.50
C ALA A 12 2.39 -4.51 13.44
N HIS A 13 3.04 -4.33 12.28
CA HIS A 13 4.46 -4.66 12.07
C HIS A 13 5.34 -3.43 11.83
N TRP A 14 4.88 -2.25 12.28
CA TRP A 14 5.49 -0.97 11.97
C TRP A 14 6.99 -0.93 12.28
N GLN A 15 7.39 -1.34 13.49
CA GLN A 15 8.80 -1.30 13.92
C GLN A 15 9.71 -2.17 13.03
N ALA A 16 9.26 -3.36 12.64
CA ALA A 16 10.01 -4.25 11.78
C ALA A 16 10.21 -3.65 10.38
N LEU A 17 9.16 -3.03 9.84
CA LEU A 17 9.21 -2.35 8.54
C LEU A 17 10.09 -1.09 8.60
N MET A 18 10.04 -0.33 9.69
CA MET A 18 10.89 0.85 9.94
C MET A 18 12.38 0.47 10.01
N ALA A 19 12.69 -0.69 10.59
CA ALA A 19 14.03 -1.28 10.60
C ALA A 19 14.48 -1.85 9.23
N GLY A 20 13.68 -1.68 8.17
CA GLY A 20 14.01 -2.11 6.82
C GLY A 20 13.75 -3.59 6.53
N LYS A 21 13.11 -4.33 7.44
CA LYS A 21 12.78 -5.73 7.19
C LYS A 21 11.74 -5.85 6.07
N GLN A 22 11.94 -6.81 5.17
CA GLN A 22 10.91 -7.22 4.22
C GLN A 22 10.03 -8.29 4.88
N LEU A 23 8.72 -8.07 4.89
CA LEU A 23 7.75 -8.99 5.47
C LEU A 23 6.87 -9.60 4.37
N LYS A 24 6.27 -10.76 4.66
CA LYS A 24 5.34 -11.44 3.76
C LYS A 24 4.00 -11.65 4.46
N TYR A 25 2.91 -11.49 3.72
CA TYR A 25 1.56 -11.69 4.23
C TYR A 25 0.64 -12.24 3.15
N ALA A 26 -0.41 -12.93 3.57
CA ALA A 26 -1.46 -13.41 2.69
C ALA A 26 -2.47 -12.28 2.45
N PHE A 27 -2.83 -12.04 1.19
CA PHE A 27 -3.81 -11.04 0.81
C PHE A 27 -4.90 -11.65 -0.07
N ALA A 28 -6.15 -11.44 0.32
CA ALA A 28 -7.31 -11.88 -0.44
C ALA A 28 -7.59 -10.86 -1.56
N VAL A 29 -7.61 -11.34 -2.81
CA VAL A 29 -8.00 -10.52 -3.96
C VAL A 29 -9.42 -10.91 -4.34
N ALA A 30 -10.38 -10.11 -3.89
CA ALA A 30 -11.81 -10.37 -4.04
C ALA A 30 -12.20 -10.62 -5.51
N SER A 31 -11.70 -9.80 -6.43
CA SER A 31 -11.98 -9.93 -7.88
C SER A 31 -11.50 -11.23 -8.50
N ARG A 32 -10.62 -11.99 -7.81
CA ARG A 32 -10.06 -13.26 -8.30
C ARG A 32 -10.46 -14.46 -7.45
N LEU A 33 -11.25 -14.27 -6.39
CA LEU A 33 -11.63 -15.30 -5.40
C LEU A 33 -10.41 -16.14 -4.93
N LYS A 34 -9.26 -15.49 -4.78
CA LYS A 34 -7.97 -16.15 -4.45
C LYS A 34 -7.18 -15.35 -3.44
N THR A 35 -6.41 -16.07 -2.64
CA THR A 35 -5.40 -15.50 -1.75
C THR A 35 -4.03 -15.59 -2.43
N MET A 36 -3.24 -14.52 -2.31
CA MET A 36 -1.87 -14.48 -2.82
C MET A 36 -0.89 -14.05 -1.74
N THR A 37 0.33 -14.59 -1.80
CA THR A 37 1.42 -14.14 -0.93
C THR A 37 2.00 -12.83 -1.47
N MET A 38 1.85 -11.80 -0.66
CA MET A 38 2.41 -10.48 -0.88
C MET A 38 3.69 -10.32 -0.07
N ARG A 39 4.55 -9.42 -0.51
CA ARG A 39 5.70 -8.94 0.25
C ARG A 39 5.65 -7.43 0.35
N ILE A 40 6.00 -6.91 1.51
CA ILE A 40 6.08 -5.48 1.78
C ILE A 40 7.44 -5.10 2.33
N LYS A 41 7.94 -3.95 1.90
CA LYS A 41 9.17 -3.35 2.44
C LYS A 41 9.09 -1.84 2.41
N ARG A 42 9.89 -1.19 3.28
CA ARG A 42 10.14 0.25 3.21
C ARG A 42 10.86 0.59 1.91
N GLN A 43 10.54 1.76 1.37
CA GLN A 43 11.21 2.34 0.20
C GLN A 43 11.40 3.84 0.38
N PRO A 44 12.31 4.47 -0.38
CA PRO A 44 12.37 5.93 -0.47
C PRO A 44 11.02 6.51 -0.92
N CYS A 45 10.60 7.62 -0.31
CA CYS A 45 9.44 8.36 -0.76
C CYS A 45 9.77 9.10 -2.06
N GLN A 46 8.87 9.03 -3.05
CA GLN A 46 9.01 9.79 -4.29
C GLN A 46 8.54 11.23 -4.06
N SER A 47 9.37 12.22 -4.41
CA SER A 47 9.26 13.59 -3.87
C SER A 47 8.20 14.49 -4.51
N THR A 48 7.40 14.00 -5.46
CA THR A 48 6.72 14.88 -6.42
C THR A 48 5.26 15.22 -6.10
N LEU A 49 4.63 14.60 -5.10
CA LEU A 49 3.15 14.61 -5.02
C LEU A 49 2.54 14.76 -3.63
N LEU A 50 3.33 14.79 -2.57
CA LEU A 50 2.85 15.02 -1.21
C LEU A 50 3.54 16.27 -0.70
N SER A 51 2.83 17.12 0.05
CA SER A 51 3.46 18.07 0.95
C SER A 51 4.29 17.23 1.92
N LEU A 52 5.54 16.97 1.56
CA LEU A 52 6.50 16.20 2.33
C LEU A 52 6.93 17.09 3.49
N ASN A 53 6.01 17.26 4.42
CA ASN A 53 6.38 17.45 5.80
C ASN A 53 7.26 16.22 6.11
N ASP A 54 8.45 16.43 6.66
CA ASP A 54 9.54 15.43 6.84
C ASP A 54 9.16 14.14 7.61
N GLU A 55 7.90 13.96 7.94
CA GLU A 55 7.34 12.85 8.69
C GLU A 55 6.53 11.89 7.79
N THR A 56 7.01 11.56 6.59
CA THR A 56 6.38 10.55 5.74
C THR A 56 7.21 9.28 5.65
N VAL A 57 6.56 8.12 5.79
CA VAL A 57 7.14 6.79 5.56
C VAL A 57 6.48 6.13 4.37
N CYS A 58 7.29 5.64 3.43
CA CYS A 58 6.79 4.99 2.24
C CYS A 58 7.08 3.49 2.22
N PHE A 59 6.08 2.73 1.80
CA PHE A 59 6.16 1.28 1.62
C PHE A 59 5.79 0.90 0.19
N LYS A 60 6.30 -0.25 -0.23
CA LYS A 60 5.88 -0.92 -1.46
C LYS A 60 5.41 -2.32 -1.13
N THR A 61 4.21 -2.67 -1.55
CA THR A 61 3.70 -4.04 -1.50
C THR A 61 3.40 -4.59 -2.88
N GLN A 62 3.71 -5.86 -3.09
CA GLN A 62 3.64 -6.52 -4.39
C GLN A 62 3.61 -8.05 -4.20
N PRO A 63 3.28 -8.83 -5.24
CA PRO A 63 3.41 -10.29 -5.19
C PRO A 63 4.84 -10.74 -4.82
N ASP A 64 4.95 -11.84 -4.10
CA ASP A 64 6.27 -12.41 -3.75
C ASP A 64 6.93 -13.12 -4.95
N GLY A 65 6.14 -13.80 -5.77
CA GLY A 65 6.62 -14.57 -6.94
C GLY A 65 7.16 -13.71 -8.09
N LEU A 66 8.26 -14.12 -8.73
CA LEU A 66 8.90 -13.36 -9.82
C LEU A 66 7.99 -13.10 -11.02
N LEU A 67 7.31 -14.13 -11.52
CA LEU A 67 6.42 -13.99 -12.68
C LEU A 67 5.28 -13.00 -12.42
N LEU A 68 4.66 -13.07 -11.24
CA LEU A 68 3.59 -12.16 -10.85
C LEU A 68 4.08 -10.71 -10.70
N ARG A 69 5.34 -10.51 -10.27
CA ARG A 69 5.94 -9.17 -10.16
C ARG A 69 6.20 -8.50 -11.51
N LEU A 70 6.42 -9.29 -12.57
CA LEU A 70 6.57 -8.77 -13.93
C LEU A 70 5.22 -8.38 -14.54
N LEU A 71 4.14 -9.06 -14.12
CA LEU A 71 2.80 -8.89 -14.67
C LEU A 71 1.96 -7.83 -13.95
N LEU A 72 2.22 -7.60 -12.66
CA LEU A 72 1.38 -6.76 -11.80
C LEU A 72 2.14 -5.53 -11.31
N THR A 73 1.51 -4.37 -11.46
CA THR A 73 1.98 -3.11 -10.87
C THR A 73 1.97 -3.22 -9.34
N PRO A 74 3.06 -2.83 -8.66
CA PRO A 74 3.09 -2.80 -7.19
C PRO A 74 2.12 -1.75 -6.65
N ILE A 75 1.68 -1.96 -5.41
CA ILE A 75 0.98 -0.95 -4.62
C ILE A 75 2.03 -0.12 -3.87
N GLU A 76 1.91 1.19 -3.95
CA GLU A 76 2.73 2.14 -3.20
C GLU A 76 1.87 2.80 -2.12
N LEU A 77 2.41 2.88 -0.91
CA LEU A 77 1.72 3.41 0.25
C LEU A 77 2.60 4.47 0.92
N SER A 78 1.99 5.57 1.33
CA SER A 78 2.63 6.59 2.18
C SER A 78 1.86 6.74 3.48
N TYR A 79 2.58 6.84 4.58
CA TYR A 79 2.05 6.93 5.93
C TYR A 79 2.65 8.12 6.68
N SER A 80 1.89 8.68 7.61
CA SER A 80 2.41 9.60 8.62
C SER A 80 3.33 8.83 9.56
N HIS A 81 4.57 9.30 9.73
CA HIS A 81 5.52 8.71 10.68
C HIS A 81 5.02 8.80 12.11
N ARG A 82 4.33 9.90 12.45
CA ARG A 82 3.84 10.22 13.79
C ARG A 82 2.60 9.42 14.16
N THR A 83 1.58 9.46 13.32
CA THR A 83 0.25 8.88 13.63
C THR A 83 0.05 7.50 13.03
N GLN A 84 0.96 7.04 12.16
CA GLN A 84 0.82 5.81 11.38
C GLN A 84 -0.48 5.76 10.55
N GLN A 85 -1.07 6.93 10.24
CA GLN A 85 -2.22 7.03 9.36
C GLN A 85 -1.77 6.92 7.89
N LEU A 86 -2.55 6.21 7.08
CA LEU A 86 -2.34 6.13 5.63
C LEU A 86 -2.64 7.49 5.00
N LEU A 87 -1.66 8.08 4.32
CA LEU A 87 -1.75 9.37 3.63
C LEU A 87 -1.98 9.21 2.13
N ARG A 88 -1.44 8.15 1.51
CA ARG A 88 -1.58 7.88 0.07
C ARG A 88 -1.60 6.40 -0.24
N PHE A 89 -2.49 6.01 -1.15
CA PHE A 89 -2.53 4.71 -1.79
C PHE A 89 -2.42 4.88 -3.30
N ARG A 90 -1.46 4.19 -3.94
CA ARG A 90 -1.33 4.13 -5.40
C ARG A 90 -1.31 2.67 -5.86
N GLY A 91 -2.21 2.29 -6.75
CA GLY A 91 -2.28 0.94 -7.31
C GLY A 91 -3.68 0.59 -7.83
N LEU A 92 -3.92 -0.68 -8.13
CA LEU A 92 -5.23 -1.15 -8.58
C LEU A 92 -6.29 -0.99 -7.48
N GLY A 93 -7.30 -0.18 -7.76
CA GLY A 93 -8.47 0.04 -6.91
C GLY A 93 -9.49 -1.10 -7.01
N ASN A 94 -10.58 -0.94 -6.27
CA ASN A 94 -11.72 -1.86 -6.26
C ASN A 94 -12.87 -1.43 -7.19
N ILE A 95 -12.76 -0.25 -7.83
CA ILE A 95 -13.75 0.25 -8.79
C ILE A 95 -13.35 -0.18 -10.20
N ALA A 96 -14.33 -0.73 -10.93
CA ALA A 96 -14.17 -1.11 -12.32
C ALA A 96 -14.73 -0.04 -13.28
N ASP A 97 -14.12 0.06 -14.46
CA ASP A 97 -14.66 0.82 -15.58
C ASP A 97 -15.91 0.16 -16.17
N LYS A 98 -16.51 0.80 -17.17
CA LYS A 98 -17.69 0.29 -17.90
C LYS A 98 -17.49 -1.07 -18.57
N ASN A 99 -16.24 -1.52 -18.73
CA ASN A 99 -15.88 -2.80 -19.34
C ASN A 99 -15.52 -3.86 -18.29
N GLY A 100 -15.60 -3.54 -16.99
CA GLY A 100 -15.25 -4.43 -15.90
C GLY A 100 -13.75 -4.44 -15.53
N ASN A 101 -12.93 -3.55 -16.11
CA ASN A 101 -11.51 -3.44 -15.77
C ASN A 101 -11.29 -2.61 -14.51
N LEU A 102 -10.53 -3.12 -13.55
CA LEU A 102 -10.15 -2.34 -12.36
C LEU A 102 -9.27 -1.14 -12.74
N LEU A 103 -9.52 -0.01 -12.08
CA LEU A 103 -8.79 1.25 -12.31
C LEU A 103 -7.48 1.29 -11.52
N ASP A 104 -6.42 1.84 -12.11
CA ASP A 104 -5.22 2.26 -11.37
C ASP A 104 -5.47 3.65 -10.76
N VAL A 105 -5.54 3.70 -9.43
CA VAL A 105 -5.97 4.88 -8.68
C VAL A 105 -4.83 5.45 -7.85
N ASP A 106 -4.82 6.77 -7.68
CA ASP A 106 -4.00 7.49 -6.71
C ASP A 106 -4.97 8.16 -5.71
N ILE A 107 -5.08 7.60 -4.52
CA ILE A 107 -5.99 8.05 -3.47
C ILE A 107 -5.16 8.76 -2.41
N ARG A 108 -5.56 9.98 -2.07
CA ARG A 108 -4.95 10.79 -1.02
C ARG A 108 -5.93 10.98 0.12
N TYR A 109 -5.45 10.79 1.34
CA TYR A 109 -6.23 10.95 2.55
C TYR A 109 -5.74 12.21 3.27
N ASP A 110 -6.67 13.12 3.52
CA ASP A 110 -6.44 14.28 4.36
C ASP A 110 -7.26 14.10 5.64
N TYR A 111 -6.63 14.35 6.77
CA TYR A 111 -7.21 14.22 8.11
C TYR A 111 -7.26 15.62 8.70
N THR A 112 -8.12 16.48 8.14
CA THR A 112 -8.40 17.80 8.70
C THR A 112 -9.34 17.63 9.91
N GLY A 113 -8.80 17.64 11.12
CA GLY A 113 -9.61 17.65 12.35
C GLY A 113 -9.06 17.02 13.63
N ASP A 114 -7.78 16.67 13.71
CA ASP A 114 -7.14 16.27 14.98
C ASP A 114 -6.54 17.47 15.73
#